data_AF-A0A2A3Y157-F1
#
_entry.id   AF-A0A2A3Y157-F1
#
_cell.length_a   1.000
_cell.length_b   1.000
_cell.length_c   1.000
_cell.angle_alpha   90.00
_cell.angle_beta   90.00
_cell.angle_gamma   90.00
#
_symmetry.space_group_name_H-M   'P 1'
#
loop_
_entity.id
_entity.type
_entity.pdbx_description
1 polymer ?
#
loop_
_entity_poly.entity_id
_entity_poly.type
_entity_poly.pdbx_seq_one_letter_code
_entity_poly.pdbx_strand_id
1 'polypeptide(L)'
;MVSAAGLPVPMLFETSKEEFFEVYTGTVAELVGEGTPFSNDDVRKRLGTSPRHSNWYGAAMRRAIAEFSLVEVSYGKSRTKSRNGGRLILWEPRKERADA
;
A
#
# COMPACT_ATOMS: atom_id res chain seq x y z
N MET A 1 28.52 -5.27 43.36
CA MET A 1 28.52 -5.76 41.96
C MET A 1 27.07 -5.77 41.49
N VAL A 2 26.66 -4.79 40.67
CA VAL A 2 25.31 -4.77 40.09
C VAL A 2 25.43 -5.36 38.70
N SER A 3 25.09 -6.64 38.55
CA SER A 3 24.89 -7.22 37.22
C SER A 3 23.67 -6.56 36.61
N ALA A 4 23.89 -5.72 35.59
CA ALA A 4 22.84 -5.22 34.72
C ALA A 4 22.26 -6.42 33.96
N ALA A 5 21.26 -7.07 34.56
CA ALA A 5 20.44 -8.07 33.93
C ALA A 5 19.82 -7.44 32.67
N GLY A 6 19.92 -8.18 31.57
CA GLY A 6 19.74 -7.70 30.20
C GLY A 6 18.56 -6.75 30.03
N LEU A 7 18.87 -5.58 29.47
CA LEU A 7 17.86 -4.76 28.81
C LEU A 7 17.07 -5.67 27.86
N PRO A 8 15.73 -5.63 27.86
CA PRO A 8 14.96 -6.35 26.88
C PRO A 8 15.44 -5.90 25.51
N VAL A 9 16.01 -6.83 24.75
CA VAL A 9 16.22 -6.66 23.31
C VAL A 9 14.89 -6.14 22.78
N PRO A 10 14.84 -5.02 22.03
CA PRO A 10 13.60 -4.60 21.42
C PRO A 10 13.12 -5.80 20.61
N MET A 11 12.02 -6.41 21.05
CA MET A 11 11.29 -7.36 20.23
C MET A 11 11.00 -6.58 18.97
N LEU A 12 11.70 -6.91 17.88
CA LEU A 12 11.29 -6.58 16.54
C LEU A 12 9.89 -7.18 16.44
N PHE A 13 8.86 -6.38 16.76
CA PHE A 13 7.49 -6.77 16.56
C PHE A 13 7.43 -7.13 15.09
N GLU A 14 7.35 -8.43 14.79
CA GLU A 14 7.10 -8.90 13.44
C GLU A 14 5.83 -8.19 13.02
N THR A 15 5.94 -7.24 12.09
CA THR A 15 4.79 -6.44 11.65
C THR A 15 3.67 -7.41 11.32
N SER A 16 2.60 -7.34 12.11
CA SER A 16 1.50 -8.28 11.94
C SER A 16 0.87 -8.03 10.57
N LYS A 17 0.18 -9.04 10.02
CA LYS A 17 -0.47 -8.88 8.72
C LYS A 17 -1.47 -7.72 8.74
N GLU A 18 -2.17 -7.57 9.85
CA GLU A 18 -3.16 -6.52 10.11
C GLU A 18 -2.49 -5.14 10.18
N GLU A 19 -1.39 -5.01 10.90
CA GLU A 19 -0.60 -3.77 10.97
C GLU A 19 -0.10 -3.37 9.57
N PHE A 20 0.43 -4.31 8.78
CA PHE A 20 0.81 -4.02 7.40
C PHE A 20 -0.39 -3.55 6.57
N PHE A 21 -1.59 -4.11 6.78
CA PHE A 21 -2.79 -3.70 6.05
C PHE A 21 -3.22 -2.28 6.45
N GLU A 22 -3.11 -1.92 7.74
CA GLU A 22 -3.42 -0.58 8.22
C GLU A 22 -2.46 0.45 7.64
N VAL A 23 -1.15 0.20 7.68
CA VAL A 23 -0.17 1.11 7.06
C VAL A 23 -0.38 1.21 5.55
N TYR A 24 -0.67 0.09 4.87
CA TYR A 24 -0.99 0.08 3.43
C TYR A 24 -2.22 0.93 3.12
N THR A 25 -3.32 0.72 3.84
CA THR A 25 -4.56 1.49 3.66
C THR A 25 -4.33 2.97 3.95
N GLY A 26 -3.60 3.33 5.01
CA GLY A 26 -3.25 4.72 5.31
C GLY A 26 -2.44 5.38 4.19
N THR A 27 -1.47 4.66 3.62
CA THR A 27 -0.70 5.15 2.46
C THR A 27 -1.59 5.40 1.24
N VAL A 28 -2.59 4.53 1.03
CA VAL A 28 -3.57 4.73 -0.04
C VAL A 28 -4.47 5.93 0.26
N ALA A 29 -4.88 6.14 1.50
CA ALA A 29 -5.69 7.30 1.90
C ALA A 29 -4.98 8.62 1.58
N GLU A 30 -3.68 8.71 1.85
CA GLU A 30 -2.87 9.88 1.50
C GLU A 30 -2.83 10.12 -0.01
N LEU A 31 -2.60 9.08 -0.82
CA LEU A 31 -2.59 9.16 -2.28
C LEU A 31 -3.95 9.56 -2.85
N VAL A 32 -5.04 9.06 -2.26
CA VAL A 32 -6.41 9.48 -2.57
C VAL A 32 -6.61 10.96 -2.24
N GLY A 33 -6.12 11.42 -1.10
CA GLY A 33 -6.20 12.82 -0.66
C GLY A 33 -5.45 13.81 -1.57
N GLU A 34 -4.40 13.36 -2.25
CA GLU A 34 -3.68 14.17 -3.25
C GLU A 34 -4.47 14.40 -4.54
N GLY A 35 -5.56 13.66 -4.76
CA GLY A 35 -6.47 13.86 -5.89
C GLY A 35 -5.86 13.53 -7.25
N THR A 36 -4.78 12.74 -7.28
CA THR A 36 -4.15 12.28 -8.53
C THR A 36 -4.17 10.76 -8.66
N PRO A 37 -4.29 10.22 -9.89
CA PRO A 37 -4.20 8.78 -10.11
C PRO A 37 -2.85 8.23 -9.64
N PHE A 38 -2.89 7.13 -8.89
CA PHE A 38 -1.69 6.48 -8.36
C PHE A 38 -1.57 5.02 -8.78
N SER A 39 -0.36 4.51 -8.80
CA SER A 39 -0.08 3.09 -9.08
C SER A 39 0.30 2.33 -7.81
N ASN A 40 0.25 1.00 -7.87
CA ASN A 40 0.75 0.16 -6.77
C ASN A 40 2.24 0.38 -6.49
N ASP A 41 3.02 0.84 -7.46
CA ASP A 41 4.43 1.17 -7.25
C ASP A 41 4.59 2.47 -6.46
N ASP A 42 3.67 3.41 -6.58
CA ASP A 42 3.68 4.64 -5.78
C ASP A 42 3.36 4.32 -4.31
N VAL A 43 2.41 3.42 -4.06
CA VAL A 43 2.13 2.89 -2.71
C VAL A 43 3.39 2.21 -2.13
N ARG A 44 4.04 1.33 -2.91
CA ARG A 44 5.28 0.63 -2.48
C ARG A 44 6.42 1.58 -2.16
N LYS A 45 6.61 2.63 -2.96
CA LYS A 45 7.66 3.65 -2.71
C LYS A 45 7.41 4.40 -1.41
N ARG A 46 6.15 4.71 -1.08
CA ARG A 46 5.78 5.41 0.16
C ARG A 46 5.85 4.55 1.40
N LEU A 47 5.48 3.27 1.28
CA LEU A 47 5.50 2.33 2.41
C LEU A 47 6.89 2.18 3.05
N GLY A 48 7.96 2.36 2.28
CA GLY A 48 9.35 2.27 2.74
C GLY A 48 9.76 0.89 3.29
N THR A 49 8.82 -0.06 3.34
CA THR A 49 8.93 -1.37 3.99
C THR A 49 8.32 -2.45 3.10
N SER A 50 8.88 -3.66 3.22
CA SER A 50 8.37 -4.84 2.52
C SER A 50 7.61 -5.74 3.50
N PRO A 51 6.43 -6.26 3.12
CA PRO A 51 5.71 -7.20 3.95
C PRO A 51 6.48 -8.52 4.05
N ARG A 52 6.17 -9.29 5.10
CA ARG A 52 6.69 -10.64 5.31
C ARG A 52 6.38 -11.57 4.14
N HIS A 53 5.19 -11.44 3.54
CA HIS A 53 4.78 -12.23 2.39
C HIS A 53 4.36 -11.33 1.23
N SER A 54 4.90 -11.60 0.04
CA SER A 54 4.66 -10.81 -1.17
C SER A 54 3.19 -10.78 -1.61
N ASN A 55 2.41 -11.80 -1.25
CA ASN A 55 0.97 -11.85 -1.53
C ASN A 55 0.14 -10.86 -0.70
N TRP A 56 0.72 -10.29 0.38
CA TRP A 56 0.04 -9.31 1.22
C TRP A 56 -0.26 -8.02 0.48
N TYR A 57 0.60 -7.60 -0.45
CA TYR A 57 0.32 -6.43 -1.30
C TYR A 57 -1.01 -6.55 -2.04
N GLY A 58 -1.27 -7.70 -2.67
CA GLY A 58 -2.53 -7.92 -3.39
C GLY A 58 -3.74 -8.00 -2.46
N ALA A 59 -3.58 -8.57 -1.27
CA ALA A 59 -4.64 -8.63 -0.28
C ALA A 59 -4.97 -7.25 0.31
N ALA A 60 -3.95 -6.47 0.68
CA ALA A 60 -4.08 -5.11 1.17
C ALA A 60 -4.68 -4.18 0.11
N MET A 61 -4.26 -4.32 -1.16
CA MET A 61 -4.85 -3.56 -2.25
C MET A 61 -6.34 -3.87 -2.45
N ARG A 62 -6.75 -5.14 -2.36
CA ARG A 62 -8.19 -5.50 -2.41
C ARG A 62 -9.00 -4.87 -1.29
N ARG A 63 -8.43 -4.80 -0.08
CA ARG A 63 -9.05 -4.10 1.05
C ARG A 63 -9.20 -2.60 0.76
N ALA A 64 -8.13 -1.95 0.31
CA ALA A 64 -8.14 -0.54 -0.04
C ALA A 64 -9.10 -0.20 -1.20
N ILE A 65 -9.21 -1.06 -2.21
CA ILE A 65 -10.18 -0.90 -3.31
C ILE A 65 -11.61 -0.86 -2.76
N ALA A 66 -11.96 -1.78 -1.85
CA ALA A 66 -13.28 -1.81 -1.23
C ALA A 66 -13.51 -0.59 -0.33
N GLU A 67 -12.50 -0.17 0.42
CA GLU A 67 -12.59 0.92 1.40
C GLU A 67 -12.73 2.30 0.73
N PHE A 68 -11.92 2.58 -0.29
CA PHE A 68 -11.92 3.87 -0.99
C PHE A 68 -12.72 3.87 -2.29
N SER A 69 -13.46 2.79 -2.56
CA SER A 69 -14.21 2.61 -3.82
C SER A 69 -13.34 2.90 -5.05
N LEU A 70 -12.11 2.37 -5.07
CA LEU A 70 -11.15 2.67 -6.14
C LEU A 70 -11.60 2.05 -7.46
N VAL A 71 -11.43 2.80 -8.54
CA VAL A 71 -11.65 2.34 -9.91
C VAL A 71 -10.36 2.39 -10.70
N GLU A 72 -10.22 1.43 -11.60
CA GLU A 72 -9.16 1.42 -12.61
C GLU A 72 -9.47 2.49 -13.66
N VAL A 73 -8.66 3.54 -13.71
CA VAL A 73 -8.88 4.69 -14.62
C VAL A 73 -8.02 4.62 -15.88
N SER A 74 -6.88 3.93 -15.83
CA SER A 74 -5.96 3.85 -16.98
C SER A 74 -4.90 2.76 -16.81
N TYR A 75 -4.32 2.33 -17.92
CA TYR A 75 -3.08 1.55 -17.98
C TYR A 75 -1.91 2.51 -18.31
N GLY A 76 -1.16 2.94 -17.30
CA GLY A 76 0.09 3.67 -17.54
C GLY A 76 1.14 2.77 -18.20
N LYS A 77 1.90 3.29 -19.19
CA LYS A 77 3.17 2.67 -19.62
C LYS A 77 4.14 2.74 -18.43
N SER A 78 4.42 1.59 -17.83
CA SER A 78 5.45 1.43 -16.80
C SER A 78 6.79 1.96 -17.32
N ARG A 79 7.41 2.86 -16.56
CA ARG A 79 8.80 3.27 -16.81
C ARG A 79 9.81 2.18 -16.43
N THR A 80 9.34 1.11 -15.78
CA THR A 80 10.15 -0.02 -15.31
C THR A 80 9.72 -1.30 -16.03
N LYS A 81 10.64 -1.95 -16.76
CA LYS A 81 10.40 -3.25 -17.41
C LYS A 81 10.02 -4.30 -16.35
N SER A 82 8.75 -4.69 -16.26
CA SER A 82 8.31 -5.83 -15.46
C SER A 82 7.89 -7.00 -16.37
N ARG A 83 7.93 -8.23 -15.82
CA ARG A 83 7.65 -9.50 -16.53
C ARG A 83 6.32 -9.54 -17.31
N ASN A 84 5.38 -8.62 -17.06
CA ASN A 84 4.06 -8.57 -17.70
C ASN A 84 3.92 -7.42 -18.73
N GLY A 85 5.01 -6.98 -19.37
CA GLY A 85 4.93 -6.04 -20.50
C GLY A 85 4.73 -4.57 -20.11
N GLY A 86 4.98 -4.21 -18.84
CA GLY A 86 5.06 -2.81 -18.43
C GLY A 86 3.73 -2.05 -18.42
N ARG A 87 2.63 -2.68 -17.99
CA ARG A 87 1.37 -1.98 -17.68
C ARG A 87 1.28 -1.74 -16.18
N LEU A 88 1.15 -0.47 -15.78
CA LEU A 88 0.81 -0.06 -14.40
C LEU A 88 -0.67 0.31 -14.39
N ILE A 89 -1.44 -0.37 -13.55
CA ILE A 89 -2.83 0.03 -13.29
C ILE A 89 -2.79 1.31 -12.47
N LEU A 90 -3.48 2.33 -12.96
CA LEU A 90 -3.72 3.57 -12.22
C LEU A 90 -5.08 3.51 -11.55
N TRP A 91 -5.09 3.88 -10.28
CA TRP A 91 -6.25 3.88 -9.41
C TRP A 91 -6.63 5.30 -9.05
N GLU A 92 -7.93 5.58 -9.07
CA GLU A 92 -8.52 6.78 -8.50
C GLU A 92 -9.76 6.38 -7.68
N PRO A 93 -10.12 7.15 -6.65
CA PRO A 93 -11.43 6.99 -6.03
C PRO A 93 -12.53 7.20 -7.07
N ARG A 94 -13.57 6.37 -7.03
CA ARG A 94 -14.75 6.59 -7.87
C ARG A 94 -15.31 7.97 -7.54
N LYS A 95 -15.21 8.92 -8.47
CA LYS A 95 -15.97 10.15 -8.38
C LYS A 95 -17.44 9.75 -8.40
N GLU A 96 -18.15 9.93 -7.30
CA GLU A 96 -19.60 9.95 -7.36
C GLU A 96 -19.96 10.97 -8.43
N ARG A 97 -20.68 10.53 -9.46
CA ARG A 97 -21.38 11.49 -10.31
C ARG A 97 -22.32 12.22 -9.37
N ALA A 98 -22.00 13.47 -9.06
CA ALA A 98 -22.94 14.42 -8.52
C ALA A 98 -23.98 14.71 -9.62
N ASP A 99 -24.85 13.74 -9.87
CA ASP A 99 -26.03 13.85 -10.72
C ASP A 99 -27.14 13.00 -10.08
N ALA A 100 -27.84 13.62 -9.12
CA ALA A 100 -29.24 13.35 -8.80
C ALA A 100 -29.81 14.52 -8.00
#